data_AF-A0A2W4S4P7-F1
#
_entry.id   AF-A0A2W4S4P7-F1
#
_cell.length_a   1.000
_cell.length_b   1.000
_cell.length_c   1.000
_cell.angle_alpha   90.00
_cell.angle_beta   90.00
_cell.angle_gamma   90.00
#
_symmetry.space_group_name_H-M   'P 1'
#
loop_
_entity.id
_entity.type
_entity.pdbx_description
1 polymer ?
#
loop_
_entity_poly.entity_id
_entity_poly.type
_entity_poly.pdbx_seq_one_letter_code
_entity_poly.pdbx_strand_id
1 'polypeptide(L)'
;MLAAAAACGDDPQPIDPSPSPNPITETYTGTVTVNGAVTWGNIIVTSAGSANAVLRAVRPQLTMRVSDGSGNYVAGETVYIGNSLDDRTGIAVVHGWDPGTGTLFLNDRDGTLPTGEFITGATSGARWVNREVGNTVLGLALGTWSGTTCSIVLANDIAGEGAQVTGVVRDAGTLCVRVYDVGRLRGPAEVTVEVSHF
;
A
#
# COMPACT_ATOMS: atom_id res chain seq x y z
N MET A 1 -65.97 21.51 -45.09
CA MET A 1 -65.26 22.46 -44.21
C MET A 1 -64.73 21.68 -43.02
N LEU A 2 -63.42 21.82 -42.77
CA LEU A 2 -62.54 21.30 -41.70
C LEU A 2 -63.27 20.79 -40.43
N ALA A 3 -63.08 19.56 -39.93
CA ALA A 3 -61.92 18.92 -39.26
C ALA A 3 -61.98 19.01 -37.73
N ALA A 4 -61.88 17.85 -37.04
CA ALA A 4 -61.18 17.68 -35.77
C ALA A 4 -61.02 16.17 -35.47
N ALA A 5 -59.85 15.62 -35.76
CA ALA A 5 -59.41 14.33 -35.23
C ALA A 5 -58.93 14.53 -33.79
N ALA A 6 -59.42 13.72 -32.84
CA ALA A 6 -58.88 13.67 -31.49
C ALA A 6 -57.55 12.90 -31.52
N ALA A 7 -56.43 13.61 -31.31
CA ALA A 7 -55.12 13.01 -31.10
C ALA A 7 -54.80 12.96 -29.61
N CYS A 8 -54.30 11.81 -29.17
CA CYS A 8 -53.82 11.48 -27.83
C CYS A 8 -52.61 12.30 -27.39
N GLY A 9 -52.37 12.35 -26.08
CA GLY A 9 -51.07 12.63 -25.51
C GLY A 9 -50.99 12.03 -24.11
N ASP A 10 -50.57 10.77 -24.01
CA ASP A 10 -50.11 10.21 -22.75
C ASP A 10 -48.88 11.02 -22.33
N ASP A 11 -49.04 11.78 -21.25
CA ASP A 11 -48.00 12.64 -20.69
C ASP A 11 -46.78 11.75 -20.35
N PRO A 12 -45.58 11.99 -20.89
CA PRO A 12 -44.42 11.17 -20.55
C PRO A 12 -44.16 11.30 -19.05
N GLN A 13 -44.29 10.17 -18.35
CA GLN A 13 -43.97 10.09 -16.93
C GLN A 13 -42.54 10.61 -16.71
N PRO A 14 -42.29 11.45 -15.69
CA PRO A 14 -40.95 11.84 -15.32
C PRO A 14 -40.09 10.59 -15.13
N ILE A 15 -38.99 10.47 -15.87
CA ILE A 15 -38.01 9.41 -15.63
C ILE A 15 -37.35 9.70 -14.28
N ASP A 16 -37.57 8.82 -13.31
CA ASP A 16 -36.89 8.87 -12.03
C ASP A 16 -35.39 8.65 -12.28
N PRO A 17 -34.47 9.50 -11.77
CA PRO A 17 -33.05 9.26 -11.94
C PRO A 17 -32.70 7.87 -11.39
N SER A 18 -32.13 7.02 -12.25
CA SER A 18 -31.58 5.72 -11.83
C SER A 18 -30.64 5.95 -10.64
N PRO A 19 -30.69 5.11 -9.58
CA PRO A 19 -29.74 5.21 -8.49
C PRO A 19 -28.31 5.14 -9.06
N SER A 20 -27.43 6.01 -8.59
CA SER A 20 -26.00 5.92 -8.88
C SER A 20 -25.50 4.58 -8.33
N PRO A 21 -24.74 3.78 -9.09
CA PRO A 21 -24.15 2.56 -8.56
C PRO A 21 -23.24 2.87 -7.38
N ASN A 22 -23.20 1.97 -6.40
CA ASN A 22 -22.30 2.06 -5.25
C ASN A 22 -20.98 1.35 -5.58
N PRO A 23 -19.83 1.88 -5.15
CA PRO A 23 -18.57 1.21 -5.37
C PRO A 23 -18.44 -0.07 -4.52
N ILE A 24 -17.90 -1.11 -5.13
CA ILE A 24 -17.46 -2.35 -4.48
C ILE A 24 -16.01 -2.16 -4.04
N THR A 25 -15.66 -2.56 -2.82
CA THR A 25 -14.28 -2.50 -2.33
C THR A 25 -13.79 -3.90 -1.96
N GLU A 26 -12.65 -4.28 -2.51
CA GLU A 26 -11.99 -5.56 -2.27
C GLU A 26 -10.63 -5.33 -1.61
N THR A 27 -10.24 -6.23 -0.70
CA THR A 27 -8.97 -6.15 0.03
C THR A 27 -8.12 -7.37 -0.28
N TYR A 28 -6.85 -7.14 -0.59
CA TYR A 28 -5.87 -8.16 -0.91
C TYR A 28 -4.65 -8.03 -0.02
N THR A 29 -4.10 -9.17 0.40
CA THR A 29 -2.87 -9.25 1.19
C THR A 29 -1.85 -10.16 0.52
N GLY A 30 -0.57 -9.87 0.66
CA GLY A 30 0.49 -10.72 0.11
C GLY A 30 1.88 -10.24 0.47
N THR A 31 2.89 -10.91 -0.09
CA THR A 31 4.30 -10.63 0.20
C THR A 31 5.04 -10.30 -1.09
N VAL A 32 5.76 -9.19 -1.10
CA VAL A 32 6.70 -8.79 -2.15
C VAL A 32 8.10 -9.16 -1.70
N THR A 33 8.79 -10.00 -2.47
CA THR A 33 10.20 -10.31 -2.24
C THR A 33 11.11 -9.27 -2.89
N VAL A 34 12.39 -9.26 -2.54
CA VAL A 34 13.39 -8.38 -3.18
C VAL A 34 13.41 -8.63 -4.70
N ASN A 35 13.32 -7.55 -5.48
CA ASN A 35 13.13 -7.54 -6.94
C ASN A 35 11.92 -8.36 -7.44
N GLY A 36 10.97 -8.65 -6.55
CA GLY A 36 9.78 -9.45 -6.82
C GLY A 36 8.53 -8.59 -7.04
N ALA A 37 7.42 -9.28 -7.28
CA ALA A 37 6.10 -8.67 -7.38
C ALA A 37 5.01 -9.67 -6.97
N VAL A 38 3.89 -9.13 -6.50
CA VAL A 38 2.63 -9.86 -6.32
C VAL A 38 1.56 -9.21 -7.20
N THR A 39 0.74 -10.03 -7.83
CA THR A 39 -0.35 -9.58 -8.71
C THR A 39 -1.63 -10.27 -8.30
N TRP A 40 -2.68 -9.50 -8.09
CA TRP A 40 -4.04 -10.01 -7.93
C TRP A 40 -4.83 -9.65 -9.18
N GLY A 41 -5.30 -10.68 -9.88
CA GLY A 41 -6.21 -10.56 -11.02
C GLY A 41 -7.63 -10.94 -10.63
N ASN A 42 -8.49 -11.09 -11.64
CA ASN A 42 -9.91 -11.44 -11.47
C ASN A 42 -10.72 -10.42 -10.64
N ILE A 43 -10.35 -9.14 -10.68
CA ILE A 43 -11.14 -8.05 -10.11
C ILE A 43 -12.25 -7.73 -11.11
N ILE A 44 -13.45 -8.22 -10.87
CA ILE A 44 -14.56 -8.16 -11.84
C ILE A 44 -15.28 -6.82 -11.72
N VAL A 45 -15.19 -6.00 -12.76
CA VAL A 45 -15.88 -4.72 -12.89
C VAL A 45 -17.14 -4.94 -13.71
N THR A 46 -18.29 -4.58 -13.15
CA THR A 46 -19.59 -4.85 -13.78
C THR A 46 -20.18 -3.64 -14.49
N SER A 47 -19.73 -2.44 -14.11
CA SER A 47 -20.22 -1.18 -14.65
C SER A 47 -19.07 -0.23 -14.95
N ALA A 48 -19.31 0.72 -15.84
CA ALA A 48 -18.38 1.83 -16.04
C ALA A 48 -18.28 2.67 -14.76
N GLY A 49 -17.08 3.13 -14.43
CA GLY A 49 -16.84 3.88 -13.19
C GLY A 49 -15.37 4.09 -12.90
N SER A 50 -15.06 4.73 -11.78
CA SER A 50 -13.67 4.87 -11.34
C SER A 50 -13.17 3.58 -10.71
N ALA A 51 -11.92 3.21 -10.99
CA ALA A 51 -11.20 2.17 -10.25
C ALA A 51 -10.06 2.82 -9.47
N ASN A 52 -10.02 2.64 -8.15
CA ASN A 52 -9.00 3.19 -7.27
C ASN A 52 -8.32 2.07 -6.50
N ALA A 53 -7.00 1.93 -6.65
CA ALA A 53 -6.19 1.03 -5.84
C ALA A 53 -5.37 1.82 -4.83
N VAL A 54 -5.39 1.40 -3.57
CA VAL A 54 -4.66 2.03 -2.46
C VAL A 54 -3.80 1.00 -1.75
N LEU A 55 -2.51 1.31 -1.57
CA LEU A 55 -1.58 0.51 -0.78
C LEU A 55 -1.79 0.84 0.71
N ARG A 56 -2.63 0.06 1.39
CA ARG A 56 -3.07 0.34 2.77
C ARG A 56 -2.05 0.03 3.84
N ALA A 57 -1.20 -0.97 3.62
CA ALA A 57 -0.17 -1.34 4.58
C ALA A 57 1.09 -1.81 3.85
N VAL A 58 2.26 -1.47 4.41
CA VAL A 58 3.57 -2.01 3.99
C VAL A 58 4.38 -2.33 5.24
N ARG A 59 4.77 -3.59 5.39
CA ARG A 59 5.60 -4.07 6.52
C ARG A 59 6.84 -4.75 5.95
N PRO A 60 8.06 -4.39 6.35
CA PRO A 60 8.39 -3.33 7.30
C PRO A 60 8.07 -1.94 6.75
N GLN A 61 7.69 -0.99 7.61
CA GLN A 61 7.41 0.40 7.21
C GLN A 61 8.68 1.21 6.97
N LEU A 62 9.75 0.90 7.70
CA LEU A 62 11.01 1.61 7.66
C LEU A 62 12.17 0.63 7.52
N THR A 63 13.20 1.09 6.83
CA THR A 63 14.53 0.48 6.82
C THR A 63 15.50 1.46 7.44
N MET A 64 16.34 0.96 8.35
CA MET A 64 17.35 1.75 9.03
C MET A 64 18.70 1.08 8.88
N ARG A 65 19.71 1.82 8.43
CA ARG A 65 21.10 1.37 8.48
C ARG A 65 21.74 1.87 9.75
N VAL A 66 22.47 0.98 10.41
CA VAL A 66 23.19 1.28 11.65
C VAL A 66 24.67 0.97 11.50
N SER A 67 25.51 1.66 12.28
CA SER A 67 26.94 1.40 12.39
C SER A 67 27.45 1.72 13.79
N ASP A 68 28.72 1.43 14.07
CA ASP A 68 29.41 1.84 15.31
C ASP A 68 28.69 1.38 16.58
N GLY A 69 28.39 0.09 16.66
CA GLY A 69 27.64 -0.52 17.74
C GLY A 69 27.94 -2.00 17.94
N SER A 70 27.10 -2.66 18.74
CA SER A 70 27.20 -4.09 19.00
C SER A 70 25.85 -4.71 19.39
N GLY A 71 25.79 -6.04 19.33
CA GLY A 71 24.61 -6.83 19.64
C GLY A 71 23.71 -7.10 18.43
N ASN A 72 22.77 -8.04 18.59
CA ASN A 72 21.80 -8.40 17.57
C ASN A 72 20.40 -8.06 18.06
N TYR A 73 19.63 -7.35 17.24
CA TYR A 73 18.23 -7.10 17.52
C TYR A 73 17.40 -8.38 17.36
N VAL A 74 16.30 -8.47 18.09
CA VAL A 74 15.35 -9.59 18.08
C VAL A 74 14.04 -9.13 17.44
N ALA A 75 13.50 -9.91 16.51
CA ALA A 75 12.21 -9.62 15.90
C ALA A 75 11.09 -9.56 16.97
N GLY A 76 10.20 -8.58 16.83
CA GLY A 76 9.13 -8.27 17.77
C GLY A 76 9.56 -7.43 18.98
N GLU A 77 10.85 -7.15 19.17
CA GLU A 77 11.28 -6.31 20.29
C GLU A 77 11.04 -4.82 20.04
N THR A 78 10.82 -4.09 21.13
CA THR A 78 10.82 -2.62 21.12
C THR A 78 12.26 -2.10 21.02
N VAL A 79 12.47 -1.13 20.15
CA VAL A 79 13.70 -0.32 20.10
C VAL A 79 13.40 1.13 20.42
N TYR A 80 14.35 1.82 21.04
CA TYR A 80 14.19 3.23 21.42
C TYR A 80 15.47 4.04 21.18
N ILE A 81 15.29 5.34 20.96
CA ILE A 81 16.35 6.35 20.98
C ILE A 81 16.20 7.21 22.23
N GLY A 82 17.30 7.36 22.97
CA GLY A 82 17.35 8.06 24.25
C GLY A 82 18.17 7.28 25.29
N ASN A 83 18.11 7.74 26.54
CA ASN A 83 18.82 7.11 27.65
C ASN A 83 18.06 5.92 28.23
N SER A 84 16.73 5.94 28.14
CA SER A 84 15.83 4.92 28.68
C SER A 84 14.53 4.86 27.86
N LEU A 85 13.69 3.86 28.13
CA LEU A 85 12.33 3.83 27.58
C LEU A 85 11.45 4.96 28.12
N ASP A 86 11.67 5.41 29.35
CA ASP A 86 10.84 6.45 29.96
C ASP A 86 11.13 7.83 29.35
N ASP A 87 12.38 8.10 28.96
CA ASP A 87 12.85 9.37 28.39
C ASP A 87 13.13 9.29 26.87
N ARG A 88 12.49 8.33 26.21
CA ARG A 88 12.68 8.08 24.76
C ARG A 88 12.21 9.25 23.90
N THR A 89 12.96 9.54 22.84
CA THR A 89 12.62 10.54 21.81
C THR A 89 12.07 9.90 20.52
N GLY A 90 12.28 8.60 20.38
CA GLY A 90 11.72 7.78 19.32
C GLY A 90 11.63 6.32 19.75
N ILE A 91 10.62 5.63 19.27
CA ILE A 91 10.37 4.21 19.52
C ILE A 91 9.87 3.55 18.23
N ALA A 92 10.21 2.27 18.05
CA ALA A 92 9.67 1.43 16.99
C ALA A 92 9.70 -0.04 17.42
N VAL A 93 9.09 -0.91 16.63
CA VAL A 93 9.16 -2.36 16.80
C VAL A 93 10.01 -2.99 15.70
N VAL A 94 10.92 -3.88 16.09
CA VAL A 94 11.77 -4.61 15.16
C VAL A 94 10.92 -5.64 14.42
N HIS A 95 10.84 -5.49 13.10
CA HIS A 95 10.27 -6.52 12.22
C HIS A 95 11.32 -7.56 11.83
N GLY A 96 12.57 -7.13 11.65
CA GLY A 96 13.68 -8.01 11.30
C GLY A 96 15.02 -7.31 11.43
N TRP A 97 16.09 -8.11 11.45
CA TRP A 97 17.47 -7.64 11.59
C TRP A 97 18.38 -8.43 10.66
N ASP A 98 19.18 -7.72 9.88
CA ASP A 98 20.26 -8.31 9.09
C ASP A 98 21.63 -7.84 9.63
N PRO A 99 22.32 -8.69 10.43
CA PRO A 99 23.63 -8.35 10.97
C PRO A 99 24.73 -8.29 9.90
N GLY A 100 24.55 -8.94 8.75
CA GLY A 100 25.53 -8.92 7.67
C GLY A 100 25.62 -7.56 6.99
N THR A 101 24.49 -6.85 6.91
CA THR A 101 24.42 -5.52 6.28
C THR A 101 24.21 -4.37 7.28
N GLY A 102 23.98 -4.68 8.55
CA GLY A 102 23.65 -3.68 9.57
C GLY A 102 22.29 -3.02 9.30
N THR A 103 21.33 -3.77 8.76
CA THR A 103 20.02 -3.23 8.37
C THR A 103 18.94 -3.69 9.35
N LEU A 104 18.26 -2.73 9.96
CA LEU A 104 17.12 -2.94 10.82
C LEU A 104 15.83 -2.63 10.05
N PHE A 105 14.87 -3.55 10.14
CA PHE A 105 13.55 -3.41 9.55
C PHE A 105 12.57 -3.08 10.68
N LEU A 106 11.87 -1.95 10.58
CA LEU A 106 11.10 -1.37 11.69
C LEU A 106 9.64 -1.10 11.30
N ASN A 107 8.77 -1.18 12.31
CA ASN A 107 7.34 -0.90 12.24
C ASN A 107 6.89 0.01 13.39
N ASP A 108 5.71 0.63 13.22
CA ASP A 108 4.93 1.26 14.30
C ASP A 108 5.75 2.29 15.08
N ARG A 109 6.33 3.25 14.34
CA ARG A 109 7.12 4.33 14.94
C ARG A 109 6.23 5.29 15.74
N ASP A 110 6.73 5.72 16.89
CA ASP A 110 6.23 6.90 17.59
C ASP A 110 7.41 7.82 17.92
N GLY A 111 7.22 9.12 17.79
CA GLY A 111 8.30 10.12 17.83
C GLY A 111 9.20 10.12 16.60
N THR A 112 10.40 10.69 16.76
CA THR A 112 11.39 10.85 15.69
C THR A 112 12.55 9.88 15.86
N LEU A 113 13.04 9.31 14.76
CA LEU A 113 14.24 8.47 14.75
C LEU A 113 15.42 9.24 14.12
N PRO A 114 16.03 10.21 14.83
CA PRO A 114 17.13 11.00 14.29
C PRO A 114 18.36 10.14 13.97
N THR A 115 19.09 10.53 12.94
CA THR A 115 20.40 9.95 12.60
C THR A 115 21.48 10.49 13.55
N GLY A 116 22.56 9.73 13.73
CA GLY A 116 23.64 10.04 14.66
C GLY A 116 23.43 9.56 16.09
N GLU A 117 22.21 9.15 16.44
CA GLU A 117 21.85 8.70 17.78
C GLU A 117 21.88 7.18 17.93
N PHE A 118 22.03 6.71 19.16
CA PHE A 118 21.93 5.27 19.46
C PHE A 118 20.48 4.79 19.45
N ILE A 119 20.22 3.74 18.67
CA ILE A 119 19.00 2.95 18.76
C ILE A 119 19.27 1.69 19.59
N THR A 120 18.51 1.51 20.66
CA THR A 120 18.74 0.47 21.67
C THR A 120 17.58 -0.51 21.70
N GLY A 121 17.87 -1.81 21.64
CA GLY A 121 16.89 -2.88 21.84
C GLY A 121 16.54 -3.01 23.31
N ALA A 122 15.25 -2.93 23.63
CA ALA A 122 14.75 -3.00 25.00
C ALA A 122 14.97 -4.39 25.63
N THR A 123 14.95 -5.44 24.82
CA THR A 123 15.08 -6.82 25.28
C THR A 123 16.51 -7.33 25.05
N SER A 124 17.05 -7.11 23.86
CA SER A 124 18.36 -7.61 23.44
C SER A 124 19.53 -6.82 24.03
N GLY A 125 19.30 -5.56 24.41
CA GLY A 125 20.37 -4.61 24.74
C GLY A 125 21.25 -4.25 23.53
N ALA A 126 20.91 -4.70 22.32
CA ALA A 126 21.63 -4.35 21.10
C ALA A 126 21.63 -2.83 20.94
N ARG A 127 22.78 -2.25 20.65
CA ARG A 127 22.93 -0.79 20.63
C ARG A 127 23.87 -0.39 19.51
N TRP A 128 23.31 0.34 18.55
CA TRP A 128 24.01 0.80 17.37
C TRP A 128 23.65 2.24 17.06
N VAL A 129 24.53 2.94 16.35
CA VAL A 129 24.25 4.30 15.92
C VAL A 129 23.45 4.28 14.63
N ASN A 130 22.29 4.92 14.62
CA ASN A 130 21.47 5.13 13.44
C ASN A 130 22.21 6.04 12.44
N ARG A 131 22.36 5.60 11.18
CA ARG A 131 23.02 6.39 10.13
C ARG A 131 22.08 6.86 9.05
N GLU A 132 21.09 6.05 8.71
CA GLU A 132 20.15 6.33 7.64
C GLU A 132 18.80 5.72 8.00
N VAL A 133 17.73 6.47 7.79
CA VAL A 133 16.35 6.00 7.93
C VAL A 133 15.61 6.30 6.64
N GLY A 134 15.02 5.26 6.05
CA GLY A 134 14.17 5.37 4.86
C GLY A 134 12.83 4.70 5.09
N ASN A 135 11.78 5.26 4.48
CA ASN A 135 10.50 4.54 4.38
C ASN A 135 10.63 3.42 3.35
N THR A 136 9.91 2.33 3.55
CA THR A 136 9.77 1.29 2.52
C THR A 136 8.93 1.84 1.36
N VAL A 137 9.52 1.81 0.17
CA VAL A 137 8.90 2.30 -1.07
C VAL A 137 8.79 1.14 -2.06
N LEU A 138 7.60 0.96 -2.60
CA LEU A 138 7.25 -0.04 -3.60
C LEU A 138 6.69 0.64 -4.86
N GLY A 139 6.41 -0.15 -5.88
CA GLY A 139 5.55 0.22 -7.00
C GLY A 139 4.14 -0.30 -6.78
N LEU A 140 3.14 0.52 -7.10
CA LEU A 140 1.71 0.15 -7.13
C LEU A 140 1.19 0.39 -8.54
N ALA A 141 0.54 -0.61 -9.14
CA ALA A 141 0.02 -0.52 -10.49
C ALA A 141 -1.37 -1.13 -10.64
N LEU A 142 -2.16 -0.56 -11.55
CA LEU A 142 -3.48 -1.02 -11.94
C LEU A 142 -3.50 -1.26 -13.45
N GLY A 143 -4.15 -2.34 -13.87
CA GLY A 143 -4.19 -2.76 -15.26
C GLY A 143 -5.39 -3.61 -15.62
N THR A 144 -5.41 -4.10 -16.85
CA THR A 144 -6.42 -5.04 -17.34
C THR A 144 -5.91 -6.47 -17.22
N TRP A 145 -6.81 -7.39 -16.91
CA TRP A 145 -6.49 -8.79 -16.68
C TRP A 145 -6.98 -9.67 -17.84
N SER A 146 -6.09 -10.48 -18.40
CA SER A 146 -6.40 -11.40 -19.52
C SER A 146 -6.81 -12.81 -19.07
N GLY A 147 -6.90 -13.08 -17.77
CA GLY A 147 -7.01 -14.43 -17.21
C GLY A 147 -5.68 -15.00 -16.71
N THR A 148 -4.56 -14.51 -17.26
CA THR A 148 -3.20 -14.95 -16.86
C THR A 148 -2.18 -13.82 -16.76
N THR A 149 -2.42 -12.70 -17.46
CA THR A 149 -1.48 -11.58 -17.54
C THR A 149 -2.15 -10.30 -17.08
N CYS A 150 -1.40 -9.51 -16.33
CA CYS A 150 -1.77 -8.17 -15.93
C CYS A 150 -1.10 -7.15 -16.87
N SER A 151 -1.88 -6.56 -17.77
CA SER A 151 -1.43 -5.49 -18.67
C SER A 151 -1.51 -4.16 -17.93
N ILE A 152 -0.37 -3.67 -17.46
CA ILE A 152 -0.29 -2.45 -16.65
C ILE A 152 -0.67 -1.21 -17.48
N VAL A 153 -1.58 -0.41 -16.93
CA VAL A 153 -2.04 0.85 -17.55
C VAL A 153 -1.61 2.05 -16.72
N LEU A 154 -1.73 1.95 -15.39
CA LEU A 154 -1.38 3.00 -14.43
C LEU A 154 -0.36 2.45 -13.44
N ALA A 155 0.65 3.26 -13.12
CA ALA A 155 1.67 2.90 -12.15
C ALA A 155 2.10 4.11 -11.32
N ASN A 156 2.45 3.85 -10.07
CA ASN A 156 3.16 4.74 -9.17
C ASN A 156 4.38 4.00 -8.63
N ASP A 157 5.57 4.35 -9.13
CA ASP A 157 6.85 3.73 -8.75
C ASP A 157 7.44 4.26 -7.43
N ILE A 158 6.73 5.15 -6.75
CA ILE A 158 7.13 5.72 -5.45
C ILE A 158 5.97 5.55 -4.45
N ALA A 159 5.40 4.35 -4.41
CA ALA A 159 4.27 4.00 -3.55
C ALA A 159 4.75 3.57 -2.16
N GLY A 160 4.64 4.49 -1.20
CA GLY A 160 4.65 4.16 0.23
C GLY A 160 3.25 3.79 0.74
N GLU A 161 3.14 3.47 2.02
CA GLU A 161 1.84 3.28 2.68
C GLU A 161 0.93 4.51 2.47
N GLY A 162 -0.32 4.26 2.07
CA GLY A 162 -1.31 5.28 1.70
C GLY A 162 -1.26 5.74 0.25
N ALA A 163 -0.26 5.34 -0.55
CA ALA A 163 -0.19 5.69 -1.96
C ALA A 163 -1.34 5.04 -2.76
N GLN A 164 -1.80 5.72 -3.80
CA GLN A 164 -2.90 5.25 -4.63
C GLN A 164 -2.66 5.47 -6.12
N VAL A 165 -3.35 4.68 -6.94
CA VAL A 165 -3.50 4.88 -8.39
C VAL A 165 -4.99 4.85 -8.73
N THR A 166 -5.46 5.83 -9.49
CA THR A 166 -6.88 5.97 -9.84
C THR A 166 -7.05 6.04 -11.35
N GLY A 167 -7.98 5.26 -11.88
CA GLY A 167 -8.33 5.21 -13.29
C GLY A 167 -9.84 5.22 -13.52
N VAL A 168 -10.24 5.20 -14.79
CA VAL A 168 -11.63 5.10 -15.22
C VAL A 168 -11.80 3.89 -16.11
N VAL A 169 -12.77 3.05 -15.79
CA VAL A 169 -13.20 1.91 -16.58
C VAL A 169 -14.41 2.33 -17.41
N ARG A 170 -14.38 2.06 -18.72
CA ARG A 170 -15.42 2.50 -19.66
C ARG A 170 -16.52 1.47 -19.89
N ASP A 171 -16.21 0.20 -19.70
CA ASP A 171 -17.10 -0.94 -19.94
C ASP A 171 -16.80 -2.05 -18.93
N ALA A 172 -17.74 -2.97 -18.73
CA ALA A 172 -17.51 -4.14 -17.88
C ALA A 172 -16.27 -4.94 -18.34
N GLY A 173 -15.54 -5.51 -17.38
CA GLY A 173 -14.30 -6.21 -17.67
C GLY A 173 -13.59 -6.68 -16.41
N THR A 174 -12.33 -7.10 -16.58
CA THR A 174 -11.54 -7.62 -15.46
C THR A 174 -10.27 -6.81 -15.29
N LEU A 175 -10.04 -6.34 -14.07
CA LEU A 175 -8.83 -5.62 -13.69
C LEU A 175 -7.85 -6.53 -12.96
N CYS A 176 -6.63 -6.02 -12.84
CA CYS A 176 -5.60 -6.54 -11.97
C CYS A 176 -4.89 -5.40 -11.26
N VAL A 177 -4.45 -5.67 -10.04
CA VAL A 177 -3.57 -4.79 -9.27
C VAL A 177 -2.26 -5.51 -9.00
N ARG A 178 -1.15 -4.78 -9.12
CA ARG A 178 0.20 -5.32 -8.94
C ARG A 178 0.99 -4.43 -7.99
N VAL A 179 1.65 -5.06 -7.03
CA VAL A 179 2.64 -4.40 -6.17
C VAL A 179 3.99 -5.03 -6.41
N TYR A 180 5.03 -4.23 -6.58
CA TYR A 180 6.36 -4.70 -6.96
C TYR A 180 7.46 -3.92 -6.25
N ASP A 181 8.62 -4.56 -6.09
CA ASP A 181 9.81 -3.86 -5.63
C ASP A 181 10.40 -3.00 -6.76
N VAL A 182 10.77 -1.77 -6.42
CA VAL A 182 11.44 -0.80 -7.32
C VAL A 182 12.97 -0.84 -7.14
N GLY A 183 13.49 -1.95 -6.63
CA GLY A 183 14.92 -2.18 -6.31
C GLY A 183 15.36 -1.61 -4.96
N ARG A 184 14.39 -1.26 -4.10
CA ARG A 184 14.66 -0.62 -2.81
C ARG A 184 14.46 -1.54 -1.62
N LEU A 185 13.75 -2.67 -1.79
CA LEU A 185 13.65 -3.64 -0.72
C LEU A 185 15.02 -4.21 -0.37
N ARG A 186 15.18 -4.51 0.92
CA ARG A 186 16.34 -5.19 1.50
C ARG A 186 15.94 -6.51 2.17
N GLY A 187 14.64 -6.81 2.20
CA GLY A 187 14.02 -8.02 2.71
C GLY A 187 12.60 -8.13 2.16
N PRO A 188 11.88 -9.22 2.42
CA PRO A 188 10.48 -9.35 2.03
C PRO A 188 9.63 -8.27 2.72
N ALA A 189 8.59 -7.83 2.01
CA ALA A 189 7.61 -6.90 2.55
C ALA A 189 6.19 -7.48 2.44
N GLU A 190 5.46 -7.52 3.54
CA GLU A 190 4.03 -7.81 3.57
C GLU A 190 3.25 -6.55 3.19
N VAL A 191 2.24 -6.71 2.35
CA VAL A 191 1.45 -5.59 1.81
C VAL A 191 -0.04 -5.89 1.88
N THR A 192 -0.82 -4.84 2.11
CA THR A 192 -2.28 -4.85 1.97
C THR A 192 -2.69 -3.82 0.94
N VAL A 193 -3.51 -4.20 -0.03
CA VAL A 193 -4.05 -3.33 -1.07
C VAL A 193 -5.57 -3.37 -1.01
N GLU A 194 -6.20 -2.22 -1.12
CA GLU A 194 -7.63 -2.12 -1.38
C GLU A 194 -7.88 -1.62 -2.79
N VAL A 195 -8.83 -2.24 -3.48
CA VAL A 195 -9.30 -1.80 -4.80
C VAL A 195 -10.79 -1.50 -4.71
N SER A 196 -11.16 -0.27 -5.05
CA SER A 196 -12.54 0.20 -5.13
C SER A 196 -12.94 0.41 -6.59
N HIS A 197 -14.06 -0.16 -7.03
CA HIS A 197 -14.55 -0.13 -8.42
C HIS A 197 -16.09 -0.23 -8.51
N PHE A 198 -16.70 -0.27 -9.71
CA PHE A 198 -18.15 -0.21 -9.94
C PHE A 198 -18.70 -1.37 -10.79
#